data_AF-A0A1C5P928-F1
#
_entry.id   AF-A0A1C5P928-F1
#
_cell.length_a   1.000
_cell.length_b   1.000
_cell.length_c   1.000
_cell.angle_alpha   90.00
_cell.angle_beta   90.00
_cell.angle_gamma   90.00
#
_symmetry.space_group_name_H-M   'P 1'
#
loop_
_entity.id
_entity.type
_entity.pdbx_description
1 polymer ?
#
loop_
_entity_poly.entity_id
_entity_poly.type
_entity_poly.pdbx_seq_one_letter_code
_entity_poly.pdbx_strand_id
1 'polypeptide(L)' 'MLDSVPDILTFNECRKVLKIGKNSLLDLLHNNDIEGFRIGNRWKIPRDALLEYIEHRY' A
#
# COMPACT_ATOMS: atom_id res chain seq x y z
N MET A 1 -12.08 -15.04 -11.35
CA MET A 1 -12.41 -14.76 -9.94
C MET A 1 -11.25 -14.01 -9.30
N LEU A 2 -11.01 -12.78 -9.75
CA LEU A 2 -10.06 -11.82 -9.15
C LEU A 2 -10.63 -10.39 -9.27
N ASP A 3 -11.95 -10.25 -9.39
CA ASP A 3 -12.56 -9.12 -10.09
C ASP A 3 -13.10 -7.99 -9.19
N SER A 4 -12.80 -7.98 -7.89
CA SER A 4 -13.44 -7.02 -6.97
C SER A 4 -12.51 -6.40 -5.94
N VAL A 5 -11.23 -6.29 -6.27
CA VAL A 5 -10.37 -5.47 -5.44
C VAL A 5 -9.61 -4.53 -6.36
N PRO A 6 -9.84 -3.21 -6.29
CA PRO A 6 -9.28 -2.28 -7.26
C PRO A 6 -7.77 -2.46 -7.30
N ASP A 7 -7.18 -2.59 -8.48
CA ASP A 7 -5.74 -2.89 -8.64
C ASP A 7 -4.84 -1.93 -7.85
N ILE A 8 -5.39 -0.77 -7.52
CA ILE A 8 -4.73 0.29 -6.79
C ILE A 8 -5.53 0.65 -5.53
N LEU A 9 -4.88 0.49 -4.38
CA LEU A 9 -5.35 0.90 -3.07
C LEU A 9 -4.99 2.37 -2.80
N THR A 10 -5.87 3.05 -2.08
CA THR A 10 -5.57 4.34 -1.48
C THR A 10 -4.75 4.16 -0.21
N PHE A 11 -4.04 5.22 0.19
CA PHE A 11 -3.33 5.28 1.46
C PHE A 11 -4.16 4.79 2.65
N ASN A 12 -5.43 5.20 2.75
CA ASN A 12 -6.30 4.80 3.86
C ASN A 12 -6.71 3.32 3.80
N GLU A 13 -6.84 2.75 2.60
CA GLU A 13 -7.16 1.32 2.44
C GLU A 13 -5.96 0.46 2.82
N CYS A 14 -4.76 0.77 2.31
CA CYS A 14 -3.52 0.10 2.75
C CYS A 14 -3.35 0.15 4.26
N ARG A 15 -3.62 1.32 4.86
CA ARG A 15 -3.52 1.50 6.30
C ARG A 15 -4.49 0.59 7.08
N LYS A 16 -5.71 0.40 6.57
CA LYS A 16 -6.69 -0.52 7.16
C LYS A 16 -6.27 -1.98 7.01
N VAL A 17 -5.69 -2.35 5.87
CA VAL A 17 -5.22 -3.71 5.60
C VAL A 17 -4.05 -4.08 6.52
N LEU A 18 -3.02 -3.23 6.56
CA LEU A 18 -1.82 -3.45 7.39
C LEU A 18 -2.04 -3.15 8.88
N LYS A 19 -3.15 -2.51 9.25
CA LYS A 19 -3.45 -2.04 10.63
C LYS A 19 -2.35 -1.15 11.24
N ILE A 20 -1.67 -0.35 10.41
CA ILE A 20 -0.58 0.53 10.85
C ILE A 20 -0.99 2.00 10.96
N GLY A 21 -0.13 2.82 11.56
CA GLY A 21 -0.30 4.27 11.64
C GLY A 21 -0.03 4.97 10.31
N LYS A 22 -0.39 6.27 10.25
CA LYS A 22 -0.07 7.12 9.08
C LYS A 22 1.44 7.23 8.86
N ASN A 23 2.19 7.45 9.94
CA ASN A 23 3.63 7.66 9.84
C ASN A 23 4.31 6.37 9.39
N SER A 24 3.95 5.23 9.98
CA SER A 24 4.46 3.92 9.56
C SER A 24 4.22 3.65 8.07
N LEU A 25 3.02 3.91 7.55
CA LEU A 25 2.76 3.70 6.12
C LEU A 25 3.53 4.68 5.23
N LEU A 26 3.72 5.93 5.68
CA LEU A 26 4.55 6.90 4.96
C LEU A 26 6.02 6.48 4.96
N ASP A 27 6.54 5.98 6.08
CA ASP A 27 7.92 5.52 6.19
C ASP A 27 8.14 4.34 5.24
N LEU A 28 7.21 3.38 5.17
CA LEU A 28 7.30 2.26 4.22
C LEU A 28 7.31 2.73 2.76
N LEU A 29 6.49 3.73 2.41
CA LEU A 29 6.45 4.31 1.06
C LEU A 29 7.70 5.15 0.75
N HIS A 30 8.25 5.86 1.74
CA HIS A 30 9.43 6.71 1.57
C HIS A 30 10.73 5.88 1.50
N ASN A 31 10.79 4.77 2.24
CA ASN A 31 11.91 3.85 2.25
C ASN A 31 11.89 2.88 1.05
N ASN A 32 10.85 2.92 0.22
CA ASN A 32 10.56 1.93 -0.82
C ASN A 32 10.45 0.50 -0.27
N ASP A 33 10.03 0.33 0.99
CA ASP A 33 9.68 -0.99 1.54
C ASP A 33 8.37 -1.52 0.92
N ILE A 34 7.49 -0.61 0.48
CA ILE A 34 6.29 -0.93 -0.31
C ILE A 34 6.30 -0.06 -1.56
N GLU A 35 6.15 -0.67 -2.73
CA GLU A 35 5.98 0.11 -3.95
C GLU A 35 4.67 0.89 -3.94
N GLY A 36 4.78 2.19 -4.20
CA GLY A 36 3.64 3.08 -4.32
C GLY A 36 3.99 4.27 -5.18
N PHE A 37 2.97 4.89 -5.74
CA PHE A 37 3.12 6.06 -6.58
C PHE A 37 2.14 7.16 -6.16
N ARG A 38 2.42 8.38 -6.60
CA ARG A 38 1.62 9.55 -6.28
C ARG A 38 0.80 9.97 -7.48
N ILE A 39 -0.50 10.16 -7.27
CA ILE A 39 -1.38 10.86 -8.20
C ILE A 39 -1.73 12.20 -7.54
N GLY A 40 -1.08 13.27 -8.00
CA GLY A 40 -1.12 14.57 -7.35
C GLY A 40 -0.59 14.50 -5.91
N ASN A 41 -1.42 14.87 -4.93
CA ASN A 41 -1.07 14.81 -3.51
C ASN A 41 -1.52 13.53 -2.79
N ARG A 42 -1.98 12.51 -3.52
CA ARG A 42 -2.49 11.26 -2.93
C ARG A 42 -1.59 10.10 -3.29
N TRP A 43 -1.24 9.31 -2.27
CA TRP A 43 -0.57 8.03 -2.45
C TRP A 43 -1.54 6.96 -2.94
N LYS A 44 -1.01 6.15 -3.85
CA LYS A 44 -1.64 5.02 -4.51
C LYS A 44 -0.68 3.85 -4.42
N ILE A 45 -1.18 2.72 -3.95
CA ILE A 45 -0.38 1.52 -3.69
C ILE A 45 -0.99 0.39 -4.51
N PRO A 46 -0.26 -0.21 -5.46
CA PRO A 46 -0.71 -1.41 -6.15
C PRO A 46 -1.03 -2.52 -5.16
N ARG A 47 -2.05 -3.32 -5.47
CA ARG A 47 -2.36 -4.53 -4.70
C ARG A 47 -1.17 -5.45 -4.58
N ASP A 48 -0.50 -5.69 -5.71
CA ASP A 48 0.56 -6.68 -5.80
C ASP A 48 1.75 -6.27 -4.92
N ALA A 49 2.10 -4.98 -4.92
CA ALA A 49 3.10 -4.42 -4.02
C ALA A 49 2.75 -4.61 -2.53
N LEU A 50 1.48 -4.46 -2.19
CA LEU A 50 1.02 -4.70 -0.81
C LEU A 50 1.09 -6.19 -0.45
N LEU A 51 0.68 -7.08 -1.36
CA LEU A 51 0.74 -8.53 -1.15
C LEU A 51 2.19 -9.01 -1.02
N GLU A 52 3.07 -8.56 -1.91
CA GLU A 52 4.50 -8.85 -1.88
C GLU A 52 5.11 -8.44 -0.53
N TYR A 53 4.76 -7.25 -0.03
CA TYR A 53 5.19 -6.81 1.29
C TYR A 53 4.70 -7.73 2.42
N ILE A 54 3.44 -8.17 2.37
CA ILE A 54 2.88 -9.06 3.40
C ILE A 54 3.53 -10.44 3.33
N GLU A 55 3.75 -10.99 2.14
CA GLU A 55 4.33 -12.33 1.95
C GLU A 55 5.82 -12.39 2.29
N HIS A 56 6.59 -11.33 2.02
CA HIS A 56 8.04 -11.34 2.19
C HIS A 56 8.55 -10.68 3.48
N ARG A 57 7.75 -9.88 4.19
CA ARG A 57 8.25 -9.00 5.26
C ARG A 57 7.39 -8.90 6.52
N TYR A 58 6.20 -9.50 6.53
CA TYR A 58 5.26 -9.45 7.67
C TYR A 58 5.23 -10.74 8.49
#